data_AF-A0A2G9S2E5-F1
#
_entry.id   AF-A0A2G9S2E5-F1
#
_cell.length_a   1.000
_cell.length_b   1.000
_cell.length_c   1.000
_cell.angle_alpha   90.00
_cell.angle_beta   90.00
_cell.angle_gamma   90.00
#
_symmetry.space_group_name_H-M   'P 1'
#
loop_
_entity.id
_entity.type
_entity.pdbx_description
1 polymer ?
#
loop_
_entity_poly.entity_id
_entity_poly.type
_entity_poly.pdbx_seq_one_letter_code
_entity_poly.pdbx_strand_id
1 'polypeptide(L)'
;SKVLISISNDLCLFSSLDLEGNVFVFPKETNTAHVILRPTITKPLQKVSVCLRSYSDLRRPYSLFSMATTTYDDAFHIYLQPPYTYIVSINNAVSSFTPNWKPFYGRHICVTWDSTYAEAYFWLNGKLSSERRQYNQVYIDAENSIVLGQDQDSFGGGFDASQSLVGEISDVHMWDYVLTQEDIQKVLSGDLNGNVINWKSLRYEIKGEVLIKPEPQHLESKVFVFPKETDTDHVILRPTIIRPLQEVSVCLRSFTDFSRSYTPFSLATPGKDNAFVIYLQPPNTCFIYINQKLTSFNTDSESLDWRHICVTWDSNTGVVQLWVNGKLYPRRVSMKGSSIAAETSIVLGQEQDSFGGRFNEKQSLVGELSDVHIWDYVLTPEDIKKVISGEHNGNVINWLSLYYEIKGEVLVQPKFQ
;
A
#
# COMPACT_ATOMS: atom_id res chain seq x y z
N SER A 1 -25.42 7.49 16.69
CA SER A 1 -25.92 6.10 16.70
C SER A 1 -25.04 5.26 15.80
N LYS A 2 -24.10 4.49 16.37
CA LYS A 2 -23.28 3.55 15.60
C LYS A 2 -24.12 2.32 15.30
N VAL A 3 -24.35 2.02 14.02
CA VAL A 3 -24.94 0.74 13.61
C VAL A 3 -23.81 -0.29 13.64
N LEU A 4 -23.74 -1.06 14.72
CA LEU A 4 -23.04 -2.35 14.73
C LEU A 4 -23.98 -3.35 14.08
N ILE A 5 -23.62 -3.83 12.89
CA ILE A 5 -24.33 -4.96 12.27
C ILE A 5 -23.70 -6.24 12.84
N SER A 6 -24.39 -6.83 13.81
CA SER A 6 -24.22 -8.24 14.20
C SER A 6 -25.02 -9.08 13.21
N ILE A 7 -24.35 -9.93 12.42
CA ILE A 7 -25.02 -10.86 11.51
C ILE A 7 -24.88 -12.27 12.09
N SER A 8 -26.00 -12.80 12.56
CA SER A 8 -26.22 -14.20 12.95
C SER A 8 -26.75 -14.99 11.76
N ASN A 9 -26.36 -16.27 11.71
CA ASN A 9 -26.50 -17.28 10.66
C ASN A 9 -27.78 -17.30 9.79
N ASP A 10 -27.55 -17.75 8.54
CA ASP A 10 -28.48 -18.33 7.56
C ASP A 10 -29.31 -17.40 6.65
N LEU A 11 -28.64 -16.39 6.07
CA LEU A 11 -28.94 -15.92 4.72
C LEU A 11 -27.62 -15.64 3.98
N CYS A 12 -27.38 -16.31 2.85
CA CYS A 12 -26.25 -16.02 1.96
C CYS A 12 -26.48 -14.66 1.27
N LEU A 13 -26.17 -13.58 2.00
CA LEU A 13 -26.21 -12.22 1.49
C LEU A 13 -24.93 -11.97 0.68
N PHE A 14 -25.04 -12.01 -0.65
CA PHE A 14 -23.97 -11.56 -1.52
C PHE A 14 -23.80 -10.05 -1.35
N SER A 15 -22.58 -9.60 -1.07
CA SER A 15 -22.25 -8.17 -1.18
C SER A 15 -22.05 -7.83 -2.65
N SER A 16 -22.87 -6.92 -3.16
CA SER A 16 -22.60 -6.17 -4.39
C SER A 16 -22.26 -4.74 -3.98
N LEU A 17 -20.97 -4.42 -3.95
CA LEU A 17 -20.48 -3.09 -3.64
C LEU A 17 -19.61 -2.63 -4.80
N ASP A 18 -19.70 -1.35 -5.13
CA ASP A 18 -18.69 -0.70 -5.95
C ASP A 18 -17.39 -0.63 -5.16
N LEU A 19 -16.40 -1.42 -5.56
CA LEU A 19 -15.09 -1.47 -4.93
C LEU A 19 -14.09 -0.50 -5.59
N GLU A 20 -14.53 0.39 -6.48
CA GLU A 20 -13.67 1.44 -7.03
C GLU A 20 -13.02 2.25 -5.90
N GLY A 21 -11.70 2.47 -6.03
CA GLY A 21 -10.90 3.12 -4.99
C GLY A 21 -10.75 2.32 -3.69
N ASN A 22 -11.10 1.03 -3.67
CA ASN A 22 -10.89 0.13 -2.54
C ASN A 22 -10.06 -1.10 -2.93
N VAL A 23 -9.50 -1.76 -1.92
CA VAL A 23 -8.60 -2.91 -2.03
C VAL A 23 -8.97 -3.99 -1.00
N PHE A 24 -8.86 -5.26 -1.39
CA PHE A 24 -8.86 -6.37 -0.44
C PHE A 24 -7.48 -6.51 0.18
N VAL A 25 -7.42 -6.51 1.51
CA VAL A 25 -6.19 -6.68 2.29
C VAL A 25 -6.21 -8.01 3.02
N PHE A 26 -5.19 -8.83 2.76
CA PHE A 26 -4.91 -10.11 3.40
C PHE A 26 -3.78 -9.88 4.43
N PRO A 27 -4.09 -9.66 5.71
CA PRO A 27 -3.16 -9.06 6.65
C PRO A 27 -2.09 -10.03 7.17
N LYS A 28 -2.30 -11.34 7.04
CA LYS A 28 -1.40 -12.36 7.58
C LYS A 28 -1.54 -13.68 6.83
N GLU A 29 -0.52 -14.52 6.97
CA GLU A 29 -0.51 -15.88 6.44
C GLU A 29 -1.56 -16.74 7.13
N THR A 30 -2.34 -17.49 6.34
CA THR A 30 -3.47 -18.30 6.82
C THR A 30 -3.95 -19.21 5.69
N ASN A 31 -4.60 -20.33 6.02
CA ASN A 31 -5.32 -21.18 5.07
C ASN A 31 -6.85 -20.96 5.11
N THR A 32 -7.32 -19.92 5.80
CA THR A 32 -8.76 -19.64 5.99
C THR A 32 -9.21 -18.33 5.37
N ALA A 33 -8.34 -17.31 5.30
CA ALA A 33 -8.72 -16.01 4.74
C ALA A 33 -8.66 -16.05 3.21
N HIS A 34 -9.78 -15.77 2.56
CA HIS A 34 -9.91 -15.70 1.11
C HIS A 34 -11.17 -14.94 0.69
N VAL A 35 -11.20 -14.52 -0.58
CA VAL A 35 -12.40 -13.92 -1.19
C VAL A 35 -12.91 -14.83 -2.29
N ILE A 36 -14.16 -15.27 -2.19
CA ILE A 36 -14.84 -16.04 -3.24
C ILE A 36 -15.51 -15.07 -4.20
N LEU A 37 -15.22 -15.18 -5.50
CA LEU A 37 -15.87 -14.41 -6.56
C LEU A 37 -17.00 -15.23 -7.18
N ARG A 38 -18.16 -14.59 -7.43
CA ARG A 38 -19.37 -15.25 -7.92
C ARG A 38 -19.85 -14.66 -9.27
N PRO A 39 -19.06 -14.75 -10.35
CA PRO A 39 -19.54 -14.35 -11.67
C PRO A 39 -20.62 -15.30 -12.18
N THR A 40 -21.36 -14.88 -13.21
CA THR A 40 -22.33 -15.73 -13.89
C THR A 40 -21.70 -16.28 -15.18
N ILE A 41 -21.18 -17.50 -15.12
CA ILE A 41 -20.58 -18.20 -16.28
C ILE A 41 -21.51 -19.36 -16.66
N THR A 42 -22.16 -19.27 -17.81
CA THR A 42 -23.18 -20.25 -18.23
C THR A 42 -22.70 -21.22 -19.32
N LYS A 43 -21.51 -20.99 -19.88
CA LYS A 43 -20.92 -21.78 -20.97
C LYS A 43 -19.43 -21.97 -20.73
N PRO A 44 -18.83 -23.09 -21.19
CA PRO A 44 -17.39 -23.26 -21.14
C PRO A 44 -16.67 -22.12 -21.84
N LEU A 45 -15.56 -21.67 -21.25
CA LEU A 45 -14.78 -20.55 -21.75
C LEU A 45 -13.71 -21.04 -22.71
N GLN A 46 -13.77 -20.59 -23.96
CA GLN A 46 -12.72 -20.84 -24.97
C GLN A 46 -11.65 -19.76 -24.97
N LYS A 47 -11.98 -18.59 -24.42
CA LYS A 47 -11.10 -17.44 -24.30
C LYS A 47 -11.31 -16.81 -22.94
N VAL A 48 -10.22 -16.38 -22.33
CA VAL A 48 -10.26 -15.75 -21.01
C VAL A 48 -9.24 -14.62 -20.99
N SER A 49 -9.62 -13.48 -20.43
CA SER A 49 -8.69 -12.46 -19.97
C SER A 49 -8.94 -12.18 -18.49
N VAL A 50 -7.90 -12.13 -17.67
CA VAL A 50 -7.98 -11.72 -16.26
C VAL A 50 -6.97 -10.62 -16.04
N CYS A 51 -7.41 -9.51 -15.46
CA CYS A 51 -6.55 -8.43 -15.00
C CYS A 51 -6.79 -8.17 -13.50
N LEU A 52 -5.74 -7.83 -12.76
CA LEU A 52 -5.81 -7.42 -11.36
C LEU A 52 -4.62 -6.52 -11.01
N ARG A 53 -4.77 -5.73 -9.96
CA ARG A 53 -3.66 -5.09 -9.26
C ARG A 53 -3.30 -5.89 -8.01
N SER A 54 -2.01 -6.02 -7.72
CA SER A 54 -1.55 -6.61 -6.46
C SER A 54 -0.28 -5.96 -5.91
N TYR A 55 -0.22 -5.93 -4.57
CA TYR A 55 0.94 -5.50 -3.80
C TYR A 55 1.23 -6.51 -2.68
N SER A 56 2.50 -6.87 -2.52
CA SER A 56 2.98 -7.70 -1.40
C SER A 56 4.50 -7.65 -1.29
N ASP A 57 5.00 -7.62 -0.06
CA ASP A 57 6.43 -7.71 0.28
C ASP A 57 6.90 -9.15 0.53
N LEU A 58 6.03 -10.14 0.28
CA LEU A 58 6.37 -11.55 0.45
C LEU A 58 7.55 -11.95 -0.43
N ARG A 59 8.52 -12.64 0.19
CA ARG A 59 9.67 -13.25 -0.49
C ARG A 59 9.47 -14.73 -0.80
N ARG A 60 8.37 -15.32 -0.30
CA ARG A 60 7.93 -16.68 -0.62
C ARG A 60 6.89 -16.65 -1.75
N PRO A 61 6.66 -17.76 -2.45
CA PRO A 61 5.60 -17.84 -3.45
C PRO A 61 4.19 -17.71 -2.87
N TYR A 62 3.23 -17.23 -3.67
CA TYR A 62 1.83 -17.06 -3.27
C TYR A 62 0.86 -16.96 -4.47
N SER A 63 -0.40 -17.33 -4.23
CA SER A 63 -1.50 -17.23 -5.21
C SER A 63 -2.10 -15.82 -5.28
N LEU A 64 -2.39 -15.36 -6.49
CA LEU A 64 -3.07 -14.08 -6.76
C LEU A 64 -4.52 -14.29 -7.19
N PHE A 65 -4.74 -15.23 -8.11
CA PHE A 65 -6.06 -15.55 -8.65
C PHE A 65 -6.11 -17.05 -8.91
N SER A 66 -7.09 -17.73 -8.35
CA SER A 66 -7.28 -19.17 -8.54
C SER A 66 -8.70 -19.44 -9.02
N MET A 67 -8.84 -20.06 -10.19
CA MET A 67 -10.07 -20.65 -10.68
C MET A 67 -9.88 -22.15 -10.76
N ALA A 68 -10.72 -22.88 -10.02
CA ALA A 68 -10.80 -24.33 -10.03
C ALA A 68 -12.11 -24.77 -10.72
N THR A 69 -12.09 -25.95 -11.31
CA THR A 69 -13.27 -26.66 -11.83
C THR A 69 -13.35 -28.01 -11.12
N THR A 70 -14.43 -28.76 -11.32
CA THR A 70 -14.54 -30.10 -10.72
C THR A 70 -13.50 -31.09 -11.27
N THR A 71 -12.83 -30.74 -12.36
CA THR A 71 -11.86 -31.58 -13.08
C THR A 71 -10.41 -31.12 -12.88
N TYR A 72 -10.21 -29.81 -12.72
CA TYR A 72 -8.89 -29.18 -12.66
C TYR A 72 -8.83 -28.22 -11.48
N ASP A 73 -7.92 -28.49 -10.56
CA ASP A 73 -7.62 -27.64 -9.40
C ASP A 73 -7.10 -26.27 -9.88
N ASP A 74 -6.26 -26.27 -10.91
CA ASP A 74 -5.71 -25.09 -11.59
C ASP A 74 -6.33 -24.88 -12.98
N ALA A 75 -7.65 -24.68 -13.06
CA ALA A 75 -8.33 -24.42 -14.33
C ALA A 75 -7.88 -23.09 -14.97
N PHE A 76 -7.74 -22.03 -14.16
CA PHE A 76 -7.02 -20.80 -14.52
C PHE A 76 -6.38 -20.21 -13.26
N HIS A 77 -5.06 -20.22 -13.19
CA HIS A 77 -4.32 -19.80 -11.99
C HIS A 77 -3.24 -18.79 -12.33
N ILE A 78 -3.11 -17.76 -11.50
CA ILE A 78 -2.01 -16.80 -11.52
C ILE A 78 -1.32 -16.87 -10.16
N TYR A 79 -0.09 -17.37 -10.18
CA TYR A 79 0.74 -17.57 -9.00
C TYR A 79 2.05 -16.81 -9.15
N LEU A 80 2.47 -16.10 -8.10
CA LEU A 80 3.75 -15.41 -8.12
C LEU A 80 4.79 -16.23 -7.36
N GLN A 81 5.91 -16.48 -8.03
CA GLN A 81 7.16 -16.90 -7.43
C GLN A 81 8.14 -15.71 -7.40
N PRO A 82 8.37 -15.08 -6.24
CA PRO A 82 9.33 -14.00 -6.11
C PRO A 82 10.73 -14.37 -6.64
N PRO A 83 11.48 -13.40 -7.19
CA PRO A 83 11.18 -11.97 -7.14
C PRO A 83 10.14 -11.52 -8.19
N TYR A 84 10.12 -12.08 -9.40
CA TYR A 84 9.28 -11.60 -10.51
C TYR A 84 8.83 -12.69 -11.49
N THR A 85 8.81 -13.97 -11.09
CA THR A 85 8.34 -15.04 -11.97
C THR A 85 6.87 -15.30 -11.71
N TYR A 86 6.05 -15.18 -12.75
CA TYR A 86 4.63 -15.49 -12.72
C TYR A 86 4.42 -16.86 -13.33
N ILE A 87 3.79 -17.74 -12.56
CA ILE A 87 3.36 -19.05 -12.99
C ILE A 87 1.88 -18.92 -13.36
N VAL A 88 1.56 -19.29 -14.59
CA VAL A 88 0.19 -19.30 -15.10
C VAL A 88 -0.18 -20.73 -15.44
N SER A 89 -1.30 -21.18 -14.90
CA SER A 89 -1.83 -22.50 -15.17
C SER A 89 -3.14 -22.41 -15.95
N ILE A 90 -3.29 -23.28 -16.95
CA ILE A 90 -4.55 -23.49 -17.68
C ILE A 90 -4.84 -24.99 -17.69
N ASN A 91 -5.92 -25.40 -17.01
CA ASN A 91 -6.25 -26.80 -16.73
C ASN A 91 -5.04 -27.64 -16.30
N ASN A 92 -4.38 -27.24 -15.21
CA ASN A 92 -3.18 -27.84 -14.60
C ASN A 92 -1.91 -27.84 -15.47
N ALA A 93 -1.96 -27.42 -16.74
CA ALA A 93 -0.72 -27.20 -17.50
C ALA A 93 -0.13 -25.84 -17.13
N VAL A 94 1.17 -25.79 -16.93
CA VAL A 94 1.86 -24.65 -16.34
C VAL A 94 2.83 -24.02 -17.33
N SER A 95 2.89 -22.69 -17.36
CA SER A 95 3.99 -21.94 -17.96
C SER A 95 4.46 -20.81 -17.07
N SER A 96 5.73 -20.43 -17.21
CA SER A 96 6.32 -19.31 -16.50
C SER A 96 6.54 -18.08 -17.39
N PHE A 97 6.33 -16.92 -16.80
CA PHE A 97 6.57 -15.60 -17.38
C PHE A 97 7.48 -14.81 -16.42
N THR A 98 8.66 -14.43 -16.90
CA THR A 98 9.61 -13.62 -16.13
C THR A 98 9.89 -12.33 -16.91
N PRO A 99 9.37 -11.18 -16.46
CA PRO A 99 9.70 -9.89 -17.07
C PRO A 99 11.21 -9.63 -17.01
N ASN A 100 11.76 -9.11 -18.09
CA ASN A 100 13.18 -8.76 -18.19
C ASN A 100 13.54 -7.40 -17.55
N TRP A 101 12.60 -6.79 -16.83
CA TRP A 101 12.74 -5.50 -16.15
C TRP A 101 12.14 -5.59 -14.75
N LYS A 102 12.61 -4.73 -13.84
CA LYS A 102 12.11 -4.69 -12.46
C LYS A 102 10.81 -3.88 -12.41
N PRO A 103 9.67 -4.48 -12.03
CA PRO A 103 8.44 -3.73 -11.85
C PRO A 103 8.57 -2.68 -10.75
N PHE A 104 8.01 -1.49 -11.01
CA PHE A 104 7.81 -0.47 -9.99
C PHE A 104 6.76 -0.92 -8.96
N TYR A 105 6.60 -0.16 -7.88
CA TYR A 105 5.62 -0.42 -6.81
C TYR A 105 4.20 -0.56 -7.38
N GLY A 106 3.44 -1.54 -6.89
CA GLY A 106 2.11 -1.89 -7.40
C GLY A 106 2.16 -2.55 -8.78
N ARG A 107 1.61 -3.77 -8.90
CA ARG A 107 1.67 -4.55 -10.14
C ARG A 107 0.28 -4.66 -10.74
N HIS A 108 0.08 -4.06 -11.91
CA HIS A 108 -1.08 -4.35 -12.75
C HIS A 108 -0.74 -5.53 -13.66
N ILE A 109 -1.36 -6.67 -13.38
CA ILE A 109 -1.08 -7.96 -14.00
C ILE A 109 -2.27 -8.32 -14.87
N CYS A 110 -2.02 -8.66 -16.13
CA CYS A 110 -3.03 -9.27 -16.98
C CYS A 110 -2.52 -10.55 -17.61
N VAL A 111 -3.41 -11.53 -17.74
CA VAL A 111 -3.19 -12.78 -18.46
C VAL A 111 -4.35 -12.98 -19.41
N THR A 112 -4.06 -13.30 -20.67
CA THR A 112 -5.08 -13.69 -21.63
C THR A 112 -4.75 -15.06 -22.18
N TRP A 113 -5.76 -15.85 -22.52
CA TRP A 113 -5.62 -17.16 -23.13
C TRP A 113 -6.68 -17.35 -24.23
N ASP A 114 -6.26 -17.92 -25.36
CA ASP A 114 -7.12 -18.29 -26.50
C ASP A 114 -6.92 -19.76 -26.87
N SER A 115 -7.97 -20.58 -26.74
CA SER A 115 -7.90 -21.99 -27.11
C SER A 115 -7.81 -22.23 -28.61
N THR A 116 -8.19 -21.26 -29.46
CA THR A 116 -8.09 -21.36 -30.92
C THR A 116 -6.65 -21.56 -31.38
N TYR A 117 -5.73 -20.87 -30.70
CA TYR A 117 -4.30 -20.88 -31.01
C TYR A 117 -3.47 -21.55 -29.92
N ALA A 118 -4.11 -22.04 -28.86
CA ALA A 118 -3.43 -22.57 -27.68
C ALA A 118 -2.49 -21.53 -27.03
N GLU A 119 -2.79 -20.24 -27.13
CA GLU A 119 -1.85 -19.17 -26.77
C GLU A 119 -2.25 -18.43 -25.51
N ALA A 120 -1.30 -18.28 -24.59
CA ALA A 120 -1.41 -17.31 -23.51
C ALA A 120 -0.35 -16.22 -23.61
N TYR A 121 -0.75 -15.03 -23.18
CA TYR A 121 0.06 -13.84 -23.11
C TYR A 121 -0.01 -13.27 -21.69
N PHE A 122 1.06 -12.61 -21.27
CA PHE A 122 1.19 -12.01 -19.96
C PHE A 122 1.58 -10.55 -20.12
N TRP A 123 0.92 -9.66 -19.40
CA TRP A 123 1.22 -8.23 -19.38
C TRP A 123 1.47 -7.78 -17.95
N LEU A 124 2.48 -6.92 -17.81
CA LEU A 124 2.81 -6.27 -16.55
C LEU A 124 2.86 -4.77 -16.77
N ASN A 125 2.06 -4.03 -16.01
CA ASN A 125 1.91 -2.58 -16.07
C ASN A 125 1.67 -2.10 -17.52
N GLY A 126 0.77 -2.79 -18.22
CA GLY A 126 0.38 -2.49 -19.60
C GLY A 126 1.37 -2.94 -20.67
N LYS A 127 2.56 -3.42 -20.29
CA LYS A 127 3.58 -3.90 -21.23
C LYS A 127 3.51 -5.41 -21.40
N LEU A 128 3.48 -5.86 -22.65
CA LEU A 128 3.49 -7.27 -23.00
C LEU A 128 4.84 -7.92 -22.61
N SER A 129 4.77 -9.11 -22.01
CA SER A 129 5.93 -10.00 -21.84
C SER A 129 6.40 -10.51 -23.20
N SER A 130 7.70 -10.50 -23.45
CA SER A 130 8.28 -10.69 -24.78
C SER A 130 7.98 -12.04 -25.45
N GLU A 131 7.47 -13.03 -24.73
CA GLU A 131 7.17 -14.35 -25.27
C GLU A 131 5.78 -14.84 -24.85
N ARG A 132 5.00 -15.30 -25.85
CA ARG A 132 3.78 -16.09 -25.63
C ARG A 132 4.11 -17.48 -25.11
N ARG A 133 3.12 -18.14 -24.51
CA ARG A 133 3.21 -19.53 -24.06
C ARG A 133 2.12 -20.37 -24.71
N GLN A 134 2.44 -21.64 -24.94
CA GLN A 134 1.56 -22.59 -25.63
C GLN A 134 0.95 -23.57 -24.63
N TYR A 135 -0.34 -23.82 -24.78
CA TYR A 135 -1.20 -24.54 -23.85
C TYR A 135 -2.08 -25.52 -24.63
N ASN A 136 -1.90 -26.82 -24.44
CA ASN A 136 -2.71 -27.85 -25.11
C ASN A 136 -4.09 -28.05 -24.46
N GLN A 137 -4.89 -26.98 -24.38
CA GLN A 137 -6.22 -26.94 -23.76
C GLN A 137 -7.27 -26.42 -24.73
N VAL A 138 -8.51 -26.88 -24.59
CA VAL A 138 -9.60 -26.60 -25.55
C VAL A 138 -10.65 -25.64 -24.98
N TYR A 139 -10.91 -25.71 -23.67
CA TYR A 139 -11.81 -24.81 -22.94
C TYR A 139 -11.58 -24.95 -21.43
N ILE A 140 -12.14 -24.02 -20.64
CA ILE A 140 -12.27 -24.10 -19.18
C ILE A 140 -13.77 -24.31 -18.87
N ASP A 141 -14.09 -25.26 -17.99
CA ASP A 141 -15.48 -25.60 -17.64
C ASP A 141 -16.27 -24.42 -17.05
N ALA A 142 -17.57 -24.40 -17.32
CA ALA A 142 -18.47 -23.36 -16.82
C ALA A 142 -18.71 -23.48 -15.31
N GLU A 143 -18.71 -24.70 -14.77
CA GLU A 143 -18.81 -24.93 -13.33
C GLU A 143 -17.44 -24.71 -12.69
N ASN A 144 -17.32 -23.60 -11.97
CA ASN A 144 -16.05 -23.15 -11.42
C ASN A 144 -16.19 -22.55 -10.02
N SER A 145 -15.07 -22.53 -9.31
CA SER A 145 -14.86 -21.80 -8.06
C SER A 145 -13.71 -20.83 -8.26
N ILE A 146 -13.95 -19.53 -8.04
CA ILE A 146 -12.94 -18.48 -8.18
C ILE A 146 -12.63 -17.88 -6.82
N VAL A 147 -11.35 -17.88 -6.47
CA VAL A 147 -10.85 -17.43 -5.17
C VAL A 147 -9.68 -16.47 -5.35
N LEU A 148 -9.65 -15.42 -4.52
CA LEU A 148 -8.51 -14.53 -4.33
C LEU A 148 -7.83 -14.80 -2.98
N GLY A 149 -6.50 -14.69 -2.98
CA GLY A 149 -5.65 -14.77 -1.79
C GLY A 149 -5.27 -16.19 -1.33
N GLN A 150 -5.76 -17.23 -2.02
CA GLN A 150 -5.42 -18.63 -1.77
C GLN A 150 -5.22 -19.40 -3.06
N ASP A 151 -4.51 -20.51 -2.94
CA ASP A 151 -4.35 -21.51 -3.98
C ASP A 151 -5.36 -22.66 -3.78
N GLN A 152 -6.12 -23.02 -4.81
CA GLN A 152 -7.09 -24.10 -4.71
C GLN A 152 -6.45 -25.41 -5.15
N ASP A 153 -6.06 -26.25 -4.21
CA ASP A 153 -5.63 -27.63 -4.49
C ASP A 153 -6.83 -28.60 -4.64
N SER A 154 -8.05 -28.07 -4.64
CA SER A 154 -9.31 -28.77 -4.96
C SER A 154 -10.43 -27.77 -5.23
N PHE A 155 -11.52 -28.20 -5.86
CA PHE A 155 -12.69 -27.35 -6.13
C PHE A 155 -13.21 -26.64 -4.85
N GLY A 156 -12.97 -25.34 -4.74
CA GLY A 156 -13.41 -24.52 -3.61
C GLY A 156 -12.64 -24.72 -2.30
N GLY A 157 -11.49 -25.40 -2.31
CA GLY A 157 -10.75 -25.72 -1.09
C GLY A 157 -9.33 -26.23 -1.33
N GLY A 158 -8.78 -26.97 -0.37
CA GLY A 158 -7.40 -27.47 -0.43
C GLY A 158 -6.35 -26.44 0.00
N PHE A 159 -6.74 -25.32 0.58
CA PHE A 159 -5.85 -24.20 0.90
C PHE A 159 -4.68 -24.57 1.82
N ASP A 160 -3.45 -24.22 1.42
CA ASP A 160 -2.26 -24.19 2.28
C ASP A 160 -1.89 -22.74 2.63
N ALA A 161 -1.65 -22.49 3.92
CA ALA A 161 -1.20 -21.20 4.42
C ALA A 161 0.11 -20.76 3.74
N SER A 162 1.00 -21.70 3.40
CA SER A 162 2.29 -21.41 2.78
C SER A 162 2.18 -20.81 1.36
N GLN A 163 1.04 -21.01 0.69
CA GLN A 163 0.70 -20.48 -0.63
C GLN A 163 -0.20 -19.22 -0.58
N SER A 164 -0.65 -18.83 0.62
CA SER A 164 -1.58 -17.70 0.79
C SER A 164 -0.91 -16.35 0.51
N LEU A 165 -1.68 -15.41 -0.02
CA LEU A 165 -1.25 -14.02 -0.13
C LEU A 165 -1.25 -13.35 1.25
N VAL A 166 -0.18 -12.62 1.53
CA VAL A 166 -0.14 -11.55 2.55
C VAL A 166 0.14 -10.25 1.81
N GLY A 167 -0.85 -9.39 1.72
CA GLY A 167 -0.80 -8.22 0.85
C GLY A 167 -2.18 -7.81 0.37
N GLU A 168 -2.22 -7.29 -0.85
CA GLU A 168 -3.34 -6.53 -1.37
C GLU A 168 -3.71 -6.99 -2.78
N ILE A 169 -5.02 -7.04 -3.07
CA ILE A 169 -5.59 -7.23 -4.41
C ILE A 169 -6.68 -6.19 -4.65
N SER A 170 -6.57 -5.46 -5.75
CA SER A 170 -7.58 -4.50 -6.23
C SER A 170 -7.83 -4.68 -7.74
N ASP A 171 -8.86 -3.99 -8.24
CA ASP A 171 -9.17 -3.86 -9.67
C ASP A 171 -9.21 -5.19 -10.44
N VAL A 172 -9.84 -6.21 -9.85
CA VAL A 172 -9.98 -7.53 -10.46
C VAL A 172 -11.09 -7.51 -11.51
N HIS A 173 -10.73 -7.80 -12.76
CA HIS A 173 -11.65 -7.91 -13.88
C HIS A 173 -11.39 -9.19 -14.69
N MET A 174 -12.45 -9.72 -15.28
CA MET A 174 -12.38 -10.89 -16.15
C MET A 174 -13.28 -10.73 -17.37
N TRP A 175 -12.81 -11.21 -18.51
CA TRP A 175 -13.50 -11.24 -19.78
C TRP A 175 -13.52 -12.64 -20.39
N ASP A 176 -14.57 -12.94 -21.16
CA ASP A 176 -14.74 -14.19 -21.93
C ASP A 176 -14.18 -14.08 -23.37
N TYR A 177 -13.35 -13.06 -23.62
CA TYR A 177 -12.62 -12.83 -24.86
C TYR A 177 -11.18 -12.41 -24.55
N VAL A 178 -10.32 -12.45 -25.56
CA VAL A 178 -8.92 -12.00 -25.44
C VAL A 178 -8.83 -10.49 -25.62
N LEU A 179 -8.27 -9.80 -24.63
CA LEU A 179 -8.00 -8.37 -24.69
C LEU A 179 -6.86 -8.06 -25.68
N THR A 180 -7.04 -6.98 -26.44
CA THR A 180 -5.97 -6.42 -27.27
C THR A 180 -5.01 -5.56 -26.44
N GLN A 181 -3.85 -5.18 -26.99
CA GLN A 181 -2.94 -4.26 -26.30
C GLN A 181 -3.59 -2.90 -26.00
N GLU A 182 -4.49 -2.41 -26.87
CA GLU A 182 -5.24 -1.17 -26.61
C GLU A 182 -6.21 -1.36 -25.44
N ASP A 183 -6.91 -2.49 -25.39
CA ASP A 183 -7.80 -2.82 -24.27
C ASP A 183 -7.03 -2.90 -22.96
N ILE A 184 -5.83 -3.52 -22.95
CA ILE A 184 -4.96 -3.58 -21.78
C ILE A 184 -4.59 -2.18 -21.25
N GLN A 185 -4.38 -1.20 -22.13
CA GLN A 185 -4.16 0.19 -21.71
C GLN A 185 -5.41 0.82 -21.11
N LYS A 186 -6.59 0.54 -21.68
CA LYS A 186 -7.88 1.01 -21.13
C LYS A 186 -8.18 0.39 -19.75
N VAL A 187 -7.84 -0.89 -19.53
CA VAL A 187 -7.95 -1.48 -18.19
C VAL A 187 -7.00 -0.78 -17.22
N LEU A 188 -5.76 -0.53 -17.63
CA LEU A 188 -4.77 0.16 -16.80
C LEU A 188 -5.20 1.58 -16.41
N SER A 189 -5.90 2.32 -17.28
CA SER A 189 -6.45 3.65 -16.99
C SER A 189 -7.81 3.63 -16.26
N GLY A 190 -8.47 2.47 -16.16
CA GLY A 190 -9.79 2.33 -15.57
C GLY A 190 -10.97 2.58 -16.53
N ASP A 191 -10.69 2.67 -17.83
CA ASP A 191 -11.68 2.96 -18.89
C ASP A 191 -12.38 1.71 -19.45
N LEU A 192 -11.90 0.50 -19.12
CA LEU A 192 -12.50 -0.76 -19.55
C LEU A 192 -12.75 -1.71 -18.37
N ASN A 193 -13.99 -2.17 -18.23
CA ASN A 193 -14.42 -3.10 -17.18
C ASN A 193 -14.69 -4.49 -17.73
N GLY A 194 -14.55 -5.51 -16.88
CA GLY A 194 -14.85 -6.90 -17.22
C GLY A 194 -16.33 -7.18 -17.47
N ASN A 195 -16.63 -8.09 -18.41
CA ASN A 195 -18.00 -8.57 -18.64
C ASN A 195 -18.33 -9.84 -17.84
N VAL A 196 -17.33 -10.57 -17.34
CA VAL A 196 -17.50 -11.75 -16.48
C VAL A 196 -17.34 -11.38 -15.01
N ILE A 197 -16.22 -10.74 -14.66
CA ILE A 197 -15.95 -10.16 -13.34
C ILE A 197 -15.71 -8.67 -13.54
N ASN A 198 -16.44 -7.83 -12.82
CA ASN A 198 -16.31 -6.39 -12.87
C ASN A 198 -16.10 -5.86 -11.45
N TRP A 199 -14.94 -5.25 -11.19
CA TRP A 199 -14.60 -4.70 -9.87
C TRP A 199 -15.64 -3.69 -9.35
N LYS A 200 -16.23 -2.87 -10.23
CA LYS A 200 -17.24 -1.85 -9.88
C LYS A 200 -18.62 -2.43 -9.53
N SER A 201 -18.85 -3.71 -9.80
CA SER A 201 -20.11 -4.39 -9.49
C SER A 201 -19.87 -5.83 -9.03
N LEU A 202 -18.80 -6.01 -8.26
CA LEU A 202 -18.29 -7.32 -7.88
C LEU A 202 -19.29 -8.05 -6.99
N ARG A 203 -19.62 -9.31 -7.34
CA ARG A 203 -20.32 -10.24 -6.45
C ARG A 203 -19.30 -11.11 -5.75
N TYR A 204 -19.16 -10.93 -4.44
CA TYR A 204 -18.15 -11.64 -3.67
C TYR A 204 -18.64 -12.07 -2.29
N GLU A 205 -17.86 -12.95 -1.67
CA GLU A 205 -18.04 -13.42 -0.30
C GLU A 205 -16.66 -13.47 0.38
N ILE A 206 -16.52 -12.81 1.52
CA ILE A 206 -15.29 -12.85 2.33
C ILE A 206 -15.36 -14.03 3.30
N LYS A 207 -14.30 -14.83 3.35
CA LYS A 207 -14.07 -15.87 4.37
C LYS A 207 -12.82 -15.52 5.16
N GLY A 208 -12.86 -15.71 6.48
CA GLY A 208 -11.73 -15.40 7.37
C GLY A 208 -11.45 -13.89 7.48
N GLU A 209 -10.22 -13.54 7.86
CA GLU A 209 -9.78 -12.16 8.09
C GLU A 209 -9.30 -11.52 6.78
N VAL A 210 -10.21 -10.93 6.02
CA VAL A 210 -9.91 -10.06 4.87
C VAL A 210 -10.52 -8.70 5.14
N LEU A 211 -9.74 -7.63 4.98
CA LEU A 211 -10.20 -6.26 5.18
C LEU A 211 -10.48 -5.60 3.83
N ILE A 212 -11.46 -4.69 3.79
CA ILE A 212 -11.62 -3.75 2.69
C ILE A 212 -11.10 -2.41 3.18
N LYS A 213 -10.13 -1.84 2.47
CA LYS A 213 -9.59 -0.50 2.74
C LYS A 213 -9.69 0.35 1.47
N PRO A 214 -9.72 1.70 1.57
CA PRO A 214 -9.45 2.55 0.42
C PRO A 214 -8.11 2.15 -0.19
N GLU A 215 -7.91 2.22 -1.50
CA GLU A 215 -6.65 1.87 -2.18
C GLU A 215 -5.53 2.89 -1.83
N PRO A 216 -4.28 2.44 -1.57
CA PRO A 216 -3.21 3.37 -1.25
C PRO A 216 -2.86 4.19 -2.48
N GLN A 217 -2.53 5.46 -2.27
CA GLN A 217 -2.21 6.38 -3.34
C GLN A 217 -0.70 6.43 -3.57
N HIS A 218 -0.29 6.32 -4.84
CA HIS A 218 1.10 6.55 -5.25
C HIS A 218 1.35 8.06 -5.38
N LEU A 219 2.17 8.60 -4.49
CA LEU A 219 2.45 10.04 -4.41
C LEU A 219 3.85 10.45 -4.92
N GLU A 220 4.52 9.60 -5.72
CA GLU A 220 5.72 10.02 -6.43
C GLU A 220 5.45 11.31 -7.22
N SER A 221 6.40 12.25 -7.13
CA SER A 221 6.30 13.58 -7.76
C SER A 221 5.03 14.34 -7.38
N LYS A 222 4.42 14.06 -6.22
CA LYS A 222 3.33 14.84 -5.64
C LYS A 222 3.72 15.41 -4.28
N VAL A 223 3.01 16.46 -3.89
CA VAL A 223 3.13 17.14 -2.59
C VAL A 223 1.76 17.33 -1.97
N PHE A 224 1.73 17.44 -0.64
CA PHE A 224 0.64 18.09 0.06
C PHE A 224 0.94 19.58 0.17
N VAL A 225 -0.02 20.42 -0.24
CA VAL A 225 0.04 21.88 -0.10
C VAL A 225 -0.90 22.30 1.03
N PHE A 226 -0.34 22.93 2.05
CA PHE A 226 -1.05 23.52 3.19
C PHE A 226 -1.19 25.02 2.95
N PRO A 227 -2.38 25.50 2.52
CA PRO A 227 -2.49 26.81 1.88
C PRO A 227 -2.48 28.00 2.86
N LYS A 228 -2.81 27.77 4.13
CA LYS A 228 -2.95 28.84 5.13
C LYS A 228 -2.79 28.31 6.54
N GLU A 229 -2.51 29.26 7.43
CA GLU A 229 -2.51 29.02 8.87
C GLU A 229 -3.95 28.70 9.34
N THR A 230 -4.13 27.51 9.91
CA THR A 230 -5.39 27.05 10.52
C THR A 230 -5.10 26.04 11.61
N ASP A 231 -6.09 25.73 12.44
CA ASP A 231 -6.12 24.56 13.33
C ASP A 231 -6.97 23.41 12.75
N THR A 232 -7.37 23.50 11.48
CA THR A 232 -8.25 22.52 10.81
C THR A 232 -7.58 21.76 9.68
N ASP A 233 -6.67 22.39 8.95
CA ASP A 233 -6.05 21.81 7.75
C ASP A 233 -4.93 20.86 8.16
N HIS A 234 -5.10 19.57 7.87
CA HIS A 234 -4.12 18.55 8.19
C HIS A 234 -4.32 17.28 7.36
N VAL A 235 -3.31 16.42 7.34
CA VAL A 235 -3.39 15.08 6.74
C VAL A 235 -3.23 14.02 7.82
N ILE A 236 -4.13 13.05 7.86
CA ILE A 236 -4.07 11.91 8.79
C ILE A 236 -3.47 10.72 8.06
N LEU A 237 -2.44 10.10 8.65
CA LEU A 237 -1.87 8.83 8.18
C LEU A 237 -2.28 7.70 9.12
N ARG A 238 -2.62 6.54 8.54
CA ARG A 238 -3.09 5.36 9.31
C ARG A 238 -2.28 4.11 8.97
N PRO A 239 -1.01 4.02 9.41
CA PRO A 239 -0.22 2.81 9.20
C PRO A 239 -0.76 1.65 10.03
N THR A 240 -0.45 0.42 9.60
CA THR A 240 -0.73 -0.78 10.41
C THR A 240 0.50 -1.07 11.28
N ILE A 241 0.48 -0.63 12.53
CA ILE A 241 1.53 -0.90 13.52
C ILE A 241 1.02 -1.98 14.48
N ILE A 242 1.60 -3.18 14.39
CA ILE A 242 1.13 -4.34 15.16
C ILE A 242 1.85 -4.53 16.51
N ARG A 243 2.95 -3.82 16.74
CA ARG A 243 3.78 -3.90 17.96
C ARG A 243 4.32 -2.52 18.33
N PRO A 244 4.56 -2.23 19.62
CA PRO A 244 5.21 -0.98 20.02
C PRO A 244 6.57 -0.80 19.34
N LEU A 245 6.85 0.40 18.86
CA LEU A 245 8.11 0.75 18.21
C LEU A 245 9.18 1.02 19.29
N GLN A 246 10.26 0.24 19.25
CA GLN A 246 11.46 0.47 20.08
C GLN A 246 12.52 1.28 19.34
N GLU A 247 12.44 1.29 18.01
CA GLU A 247 13.28 2.10 17.15
C GLU A 247 12.36 2.78 16.14
N VAL A 248 12.72 4.00 15.73
CA VAL A 248 11.97 4.71 14.69
C VAL A 248 12.89 5.60 13.89
N SER A 249 12.66 5.64 12.58
CA SER A 249 13.18 6.69 11.71
C SER A 249 12.02 7.36 10.99
N VAL A 250 12.00 8.68 10.96
CA VAL A 250 11.02 9.48 10.21
C VAL A 250 11.80 10.39 9.27
N CYS A 251 11.52 10.30 7.97
CA CYS A 251 12.04 11.21 6.96
C CYS A 251 10.90 11.93 6.27
N LEU A 252 11.11 13.20 5.93
CA LEU A 252 10.18 14.02 5.15
C LEU A 252 10.92 15.13 4.43
N ARG A 253 10.25 15.73 3.44
CA ARG A 253 10.68 16.98 2.82
C ARG A 253 9.65 18.06 3.05
N SER A 254 10.08 19.23 3.49
CA SER A 254 9.22 20.39 3.67
C SER A 254 9.77 21.60 2.92
N PHE A 255 8.90 22.38 2.31
CA PHE A 255 9.23 23.65 1.66
C PHE A 255 8.28 24.74 2.14
N THR A 256 8.83 25.82 2.71
CA THR A 256 8.03 26.89 3.27
C THR A 256 8.83 28.19 3.33
N ASP A 257 8.15 29.32 3.10
CA ASP A 257 8.67 30.66 3.28
C ASP A 257 8.32 31.26 4.66
N PHE A 258 7.71 30.47 5.54
CA PHE A 258 7.36 30.91 6.89
C PHE A 258 8.57 31.09 7.80
N SER A 259 8.56 32.20 8.53
CA SER A 259 9.58 32.55 9.52
C SER A 259 9.19 32.24 10.96
N ARG A 260 7.91 31.86 11.21
CA ARG A 260 7.46 31.37 12.53
C ARG A 260 7.66 29.87 12.68
N SER A 261 7.52 29.38 13.90
CA SER A 261 7.58 27.95 14.18
C SER A 261 6.39 27.17 13.60
N TYR A 262 6.60 25.90 13.22
CA TYR A 262 5.59 25.03 12.62
C TYR A 262 5.92 23.54 12.78
N THR A 263 4.94 22.69 12.50
CA THR A 263 5.01 21.23 12.74
C THR A 263 4.71 20.44 11.47
N PRO A 264 5.73 20.00 10.72
CA PRO A 264 5.49 19.13 9.56
C PRO A 264 4.97 17.74 9.93
N PHE A 265 5.34 17.21 11.11
CA PHE A 265 5.01 15.85 11.52
C PHE A 265 4.75 15.74 13.03
N SER A 266 3.62 15.13 13.38
CA SER A 266 3.24 14.79 14.75
C SER A 266 2.68 13.36 14.83
N LEU A 267 3.22 12.57 15.76
CA LEU A 267 2.70 11.26 16.15
C LEU A 267 2.33 11.30 17.62
N ALA A 268 1.06 10.98 17.90
CA ALA A 268 0.50 10.84 19.24
C ALA A 268 0.16 9.38 19.54
N THR A 269 0.17 9.04 20.82
CA THR A 269 -0.36 7.77 21.36
C THR A 269 -1.37 8.09 22.47
N PRO A 270 -2.27 7.17 22.85
CA PRO A 270 -3.16 7.41 23.98
C PRO A 270 -2.39 7.84 25.24
N GLY A 271 -2.68 9.04 25.74
CA GLY A 271 -2.02 9.62 26.92
C GLY A 271 -0.69 10.34 26.67
N LYS A 272 -0.16 10.35 25.43
CA LYS A 272 1.03 11.11 25.05
C LYS A 272 0.84 11.70 23.66
N ASP A 273 0.49 12.97 23.63
CA ASP A 273 0.23 13.73 22.41
C ASP A 273 1.54 14.05 21.65
N ASN A 274 2.64 14.20 22.39
CA ASN A 274 4.00 14.38 21.92
C ASN A 274 4.79 13.06 21.94
N ALA A 275 4.23 11.97 21.39
CA ALA A 275 4.90 10.67 21.35
C ALA A 275 6.10 10.65 20.39
N PHE A 276 5.99 11.27 19.21
CA PHE A 276 7.11 11.65 18.35
C PHE A 276 6.75 12.88 17.51
N VAL A 277 7.47 13.99 17.67
CA VAL A 277 7.16 15.25 16.95
C VAL A 277 8.42 15.86 16.36
N ILE A 278 8.33 16.31 15.11
CA ILE A 278 9.33 17.16 14.47
C ILE A 278 8.74 18.57 14.43
N TYR A 279 9.28 19.46 15.24
CA TYR A 279 8.83 20.85 15.35
C TYR A 279 9.98 21.78 14.95
N LEU A 280 9.74 22.64 13.97
CA LEU A 280 10.75 23.51 13.39
C LEU A 280 10.51 24.95 13.87
N GLN A 281 11.58 25.59 14.33
CA GLN A 281 11.59 26.98 14.71
C GLN A 281 12.67 27.70 13.88
N PRO A 282 12.29 28.32 12.75
CA PRO A 282 13.19 29.15 11.97
C PRO A 282 13.83 30.26 12.83
N PRO A 283 15.06 30.68 12.50
CA PRO A 283 15.83 30.28 11.32
C PRO A 283 16.59 28.95 11.47
N ASN A 284 16.84 28.48 12.70
CA ASN A 284 17.94 27.54 12.94
C ASN A 284 17.71 26.57 14.11
N THR A 285 16.47 26.37 14.56
CA THR A 285 16.19 25.46 15.67
C THR A 285 15.24 24.35 15.24
N CYS A 286 15.57 23.12 15.61
CA CYS A 286 14.73 21.94 15.44
C CYS A 286 14.51 21.29 16.80
N PHE A 287 13.24 21.10 17.16
CA PHE A 287 12.78 20.49 18.39
C PHE A 287 12.21 19.11 18.07
N ILE A 288 12.76 18.09 18.72
CA ILE A 288 12.30 16.71 18.60
C ILE A 288 11.69 16.30 19.94
N TYR A 289 10.43 15.89 19.92
CA TYR A 289 9.79 15.26 21.07
C TYR A 289 9.81 13.75 20.90
N ILE A 290 10.10 13.03 21.98
CA ILE A 290 9.93 11.59 22.08
C ILE A 290 9.26 11.32 23.42
N ASN A 291 8.05 10.75 23.41
CA ASN A 291 7.26 10.47 24.63
C ASN A 291 7.23 11.66 25.62
N GLN A 292 6.78 12.84 25.16
CA GLN A 292 6.75 14.13 25.88
C GLN A 292 8.12 14.76 26.19
N LYS A 293 9.24 14.07 25.96
CA LYS A 293 10.58 14.62 26.26
C LYS A 293 11.13 15.40 25.08
N LEU A 294 11.27 16.71 25.28
CA LEU A 294 11.87 17.62 24.30
C LEU A 294 13.40 17.47 24.21
N THR A 295 13.91 17.45 22.99
CA THR A 295 15.33 17.54 22.62
C THR A 295 15.52 18.66 21.59
N SER A 296 16.48 19.56 21.82
CA SER A 296 16.77 20.68 20.93
C SER A 296 18.05 20.49 20.12
N PHE A 297 17.99 20.85 18.84
CA PHE A 297 19.10 20.91 17.91
C PHE A 297 19.22 22.32 17.33
N ASN A 298 20.44 22.84 17.30
CA ASN A 298 20.79 24.03 16.53
C ASN A 298 21.21 23.58 15.13
N THR A 299 20.47 24.01 14.12
CA THR A 299 20.75 23.74 12.71
C THR A 299 21.42 24.92 12.03
N ASP A 300 21.85 24.74 10.79
CA ASP A 300 22.20 25.89 9.96
C ASP A 300 20.91 26.67 9.62
N SER A 301 21.05 27.99 9.39
CA SER A 301 20.02 28.79 8.74
C SER A 301 20.10 28.55 7.25
N GLU A 302 19.03 28.09 6.63
CA GLU A 302 19.03 27.75 5.20
C GLU A 302 18.22 28.76 4.38
N SER A 303 18.55 28.84 3.08
CA SER A 303 17.79 29.59 2.08
C SER A 303 16.42 28.96 1.84
N LEU A 304 15.52 29.71 1.19
CA LEU A 304 14.22 29.21 0.74
C LEU A 304 14.40 28.09 -0.29
N ASP A 305 14.42 26.83 0.15
CA ASP A 305 14.54 25.62 -0.66
C ASP A 305 13.94 24.41 0.08
N TRP A 306 13.74 23.29 -0.62
CA TRP A 306 13.28 22.03 -0.04
C TRP A 306 14.25 21.54 1.03
N ARG A 307 13.71 21.27 2.22
CA ARG A 307 14.47 20.73 3.34
C ARG A 307 14.15 19.27 3.55
N HIS A 308 15.11 18.39 3.29
CA HIS A 308 15.00 16.97 3.63
C HIS A 308 15.44 16.75 5.08
N ILE A 309 14.51 16.32 5.93
CA ILE A 309 14.72 16.12 7.36
C ILE A 309 14.52 14.65 7.67
N CYS A 310 15.52 14.03 8.29
CA CYS A 310 15.37 12.71 8.90
C CYS A 310 15.71 12.75 10.38
N VAL A 311 14.88 12.09 11.19
CA VAL A 311 15.09 11.94 12.63
C VAL A 311 15.06 10.46 12.95
N THR A 312 16.11 9.96 13.61
CA THR A 312 16.19 8.57 14.07
C THR A 312 16.26 8.52 15.59
N TRP A 313 15.65 7.49 16.18
CA TRP A 313 15.72 7.20 17.61
C TRP A 313 15.82 5.70 17.86
N ASP A 314 16.80 5.31 18.69
CA ASP A 314 16.98 3.96 19.20
C ASP A 314 16.69 3.93 20.70
N SER A 315 15.69 3.18 21.14
CA SER A 315 15.36 3.04 22.56
C SER A 315 16.46 2.39 23.39
N ASN A 316 17.21 1.44 22.82
CA ASN A 316 18.22 0.69 23.56
C ASN A 316 19.32 1.61 24.08
N THR A 317 19.77 2.54 23.25
CA THR A 317 20.79 3.54 23.62
C THR A 317 20.19 4.88 24.05
N GLY A 318 18.95 5.17 23.65
CA GLY A 318 18.30 6.47 23.72
C GLY A 318 18.81 7.48 22.68
N VAL A 319 19.69 7.08 21.76
CA VAL A 319 20.33 8.02 20.83
C VAL A 319 19.29 8.60 19.87
N VAL A 320 19.27 9.93 19.75
CA VAL A 320 18.50 10.69 18.77
C VAL A 320 19.47 11.32 17.77
N GLN A 321 19.22 11.12 16.47
CA GLN A 321 20.00 11.72 15.39
C GLN A 321 19.09 12.60 14.53
N LEU A 322 19.52 13.84 14.29
CA LEU A 322 18.90 14.73 13.32
C LEU A 322 19.81 14.82 12.09
N TRP A 323 19.22 14.60 10.93
CA TRP A 323 19.83 14.79 9.62
C TRP A 323 19.06 15.85 8.86
N VAL A 324 19.74 16.85 8.34
CA VAL A 324 19.15 17.85 7.43
C VAL A 324 19.95 17.83 6.15
N ASN A 325 19.29 17.62 5.01
CA ASN A 325 19.91 17.56 3.68
C ASN A 325 21.13 16.60 3.64
N GLY A 326 21.03 15.48 4.37
CA GLY A 326 22.09 14.46 4.48
C GLY A 326 23.21 14.78 5.47
N LYS A 327 23.23 15.98 6.08
CA LYS A 327 24.19 16.36 7.12
C LYS A 327 23.71 15.92 8.51
N LEU A 328 24.53 15.10 9.20
CA LEU A 328 24.30 14.71 10.59
C LEU A 328 24.64 15.85 11.56
N TYR A 329 23.72 16.14 12.47
CA TYR A 329 23.94 17.03 13.61
C TYR A 329 24.42 16.27 14.84
N PRO A 330 25.09 16.94 15.82
CA PRO A 330 25.57 16.29 17.02
C PRO A 330 24.47 15.51 17.74
N ARG A 331 24.72 14.21 17.98
CA ARG A 331 23.75 13.28 18.57
C ARG A 331 23.29 13.75 19.95
N ARG A 332 22.09 13.34 20.32
CA ARG A 332 21.49 13.57 21.64
C ARG A 332 21.04 12.24 22.23
N VAL A 333 20.67 12.23 23.51
CA VAL A 333 20.12 11.04 24.18
C VAL A 333 18.79 11.43 24.82
N SER A 334 17.73 10.69 24.51
CA SER A 334 16.38 10.88 25.05
C SER A 334 15.67 9.54 25.18
N MET A 335 14.83 9.41 26.22
CA MET A 335 13.90 8.29 26.40
C MET A 335 14.49 6.87 26.29
N LYS A 336 15.73 6.65 26.74
CA LYS A 336 16.34 5.31 26.77
C LYS A 336 15.43 4.30 27.49
N GLY A 337 15.21 3.13 26.87
CA GLY A 337 14.37 2.04 27.39
C GLY A 337 12.86 2.27 27.24
N SER A 338 12.44 3.34 26.55
CA SER A 338 11.02 3.61 26.27
C SER A 338 10.52 2.88 25.02
N SER A 339 9.24 3.01 24.69
CA SER A 339 8.69 2.63 23.39
C SER A 339 7.60 3.62 22.97
N ILE A 340 7.30 3.65 21.68
CA ILE A 340 6.09 4.31 21.14
C ILE A 340 5.03 3.22 21.01
N ALA A 341 3.84 3.43 21.57
CA ALA A 341 2.77 2.44 21.55
C ALA A 341 2.31 2.12 20.11
N ALA A 342 1.75 0.93 19.90
CA ALA A 342 1.26 0.50 18.58
C ALA A 342 0.02 1.30 18.13
N GLU A 343 -0.86 1.64 19.07
CA GLU A 343 -1.99 2.54 18.81
C GLU A 343 -1.47 3.97 18.67
N THR A 344 -1.52 4.49 17.44
CA THR A 344 -0.95 5.80 17.08
C THR A 344 -1.96 6.64 16.29
N SER A 345 -1.80 7.97 16.42
CA SER A 345 -2.42 8.96 15.55
C SER A 345 -1.30 9.78 14.91
N ILE A 346 -1.15 9.66 13.59
CA ILE A 346 -0.11 10.37 12.83
C ILE A 346 -0.79 11.48 12.02
N VAL A 347 -0.33 12.71 12.24
CA VAL A 347 -0.83 13.92 11.62
C VAL A 347 0.32 14.67 10.96
N LEU A 348 0.09 15.14 9.74
CA LEU A 348 0.98 16.03 9.00
C LEU A 348 0.41 17.45 9.01
N GLY A 349 1.30 18.43 9.19
CA GLY A 349 1.00 19.85 9.14
C GLY A 349 0.41 20.47 10.41
N GLN A 350 0.23 19.70 11.48
CA GLN A 350 -0.24 20.18 12.78
C GLN A 350 0.50 19.51 13.94
N GLU A 351 0.55 20.17 15.08
CA GLU A 351 0.96 19.60 16.37
C GLU A 351 -0.29 19.17 17.15
N GLN A 352 -0.25 17.97 17.72
CA GLN A 352 -1.35 17.39 18.49
C GLN A 352 -1.20 17.75 19.98
N ASP A 353 -2.16 18.47 20.57
CA ASP A 353 -2.29 18.62 22.04
C ASP A 353 -3.25 17.57 22.66
N SER A 354 -3.65 16.57 21.85
CA SER A 354 -4.35 15.35 22.27
C SER A 354 -4.28 14.30 21.17
N PHE A 355 -4.59 13.04 21.51
CA PHE A 355 -4.65 11.96 20.53
C PHE A 355 -5.64 12.27 19.39
N GLY A 356 -5.13 12.62 18.21
CA GLY A 356 -5.90 12.94 17.01
C GLY A 356 -6.57 14.32 16.98
N GLY A 357 -6.16 15.29 17.81
CA GLY A 357 -6.79 16.61 17.80
C GLY A 357 -6.22 17.63 18.79
N ARG A 358 -7.02 18.67 19.07
CA ARG A 358 -6.62 19.90 19.79
C ARG A 358 -5.43 20.58 19.12
N PHE A 359 -5.60 20.91 17.85
CA PHE A 359 -4.59 21.63 17.09
C PHE A 359 -4.58 23.11 17.47
N ASN A 360 -3.45 23.77 17.25
CA ASN A 360 -3.28 25.21 17.42
C ASN A 360 -2.73 25.81 16.13
N GLU A 361 -3.44 26.78 15.57
CA GLU A 361 -3.08 27.45 14.32
C GLU A 361 -1.63 27.96 14.30
N LYS A 362 -1.09 28.41 15.44
CA LYS A 362 0.28 28.94 15.55
C LYS A 362 1.37 27.87 15.39
N GLN A 363 1.00 26.60 15.40
CA GLN A 363 1.91 25.46 15.23
C GLN A 363 1.73 24.78 13.86
N SER A 364 0.78 25.24 13.05
CA SER A 364 0.47 24.68 11.73
C SER A 364 1.57 24.92 10.70
N LEU A 365 1.73 24.00 9.76
CA LEU A 365 2.54 24.20 8.55
C LEU A 365 1.74 25.02 7.52
N VAL A 366 2.39 26.02 6.94
CA VAL A 366 1.96 26.68 5.70
C VAL A 366 3.08 26.45 4.68
N GLY A 367 2.76 25.85 3.54
CA GLY A 367 3.76 25.45 2.54
C GLY A 367 3.51 24.02 2.05
N GLU A 368 4.58 23.36 1.63
CA GLU A 368 4.52 22.07 0.96
C GLU A 368 5.23 20.98 1.76
N LEU A 369 4.68 19.76 1.71
CA LEU A 369 5.25 18.57 2.34
C LEU A 369 5.23 17.42 1.34
N SER A 370 6.35 16.70 1.24
CA SER A 370 6.48 15.54 0.36
C SER A 370 7.32 14.44 1.01
N ASP A 371 7.34 13.27 0.39
CA ASP A 371 8.33 12.22 0.68
C ASP A 371 8.35 11.79 2.15
N VAL A 372 7.17 11.68 2.76
CA VAL A 372 7.04 11.26 4.15
C VAL A 372 7.18 9.74 4.23
N HIS A 373 8.19 9.28 4.96
CA HIS A 373 8.48 7.87 5.18
C HIS A 373 8.76 7.58 6.65
N ILE A 374 8.34 6.40 7.12
CA ILE A 374 8.60 5.93 8.48
C ILE A 374 9.14 4.49 8.43
N TRP A 375 10.14 4.23 9.26
CA TRP A 375 10.71 2.92 9.52
C TRP A 375 10.63 2.56 11.00
N ASP A 376 10.48 1.27 11.30
CA ASP A 376 10.52 0.71 12.66
C ASP A 376 11.93 0.32 13.12
N TYR A 377 12.96 0.83 12.43
CA TYR A 377 14.38 0.65 12.74
C TYR A 377 15.16 1.96 12.53
N VAL A 378 16.38 2.03 13.06
CA VAL A 378 17.29 3.17 12.86
C VAL A 378 17.98 3.08 11.50
N LEU A 379 17.81 4.12 10.67
CA LEU A 379 18.50 4.25 9.39
C LEU A 379 20.00 4.49 9.55
N THR A 380 20.80 3.81 8.73
CA THR A 380 22.24 4.05 8.62
C THR A 380 22.54 5.30 7.78
N PRO A 381 23.74 5.89 7.85
CA PRO A 381 24.15 6.99 6.96
C PRO A 381 23.99 6.67 5.47
N GLU A 382 24.24 5.41 5.08
CA GLU A 382 24.02 4.91 3.73
C GLU A 382 22.55 4.87 3.36
N ASP A 383 21.67 4.43 4.26
CA ASP A 383 20.22 4.46 4.03
C ASP A 383 19.72 5.89 3.88
N ILE A 384 20.20 6.84 4.71
CA ILE A 384 19.84 8.27 4.58
C ILE A 384 20.15 8.80 3.18
N LYS A 385 21.28 8.41 2.58
CA LYS A 385 21.61 8.80 1.19
C LYS A 385 20.63 8.22 0.18
N LYS A 386 20.23 6.96 0.36
CA LYS A 386 19.25 6.30 -0.52
C LYS A 386 17.85 6.89 -0.38
N VAL A 387 17.44 7.29 0.83
CA VAL A 387 16.17 8.02 1.04
C VAL A 387 16.21 9.35 0.27
N ILE A 388 17.33 10.08 0.34
CA ILE A 388 17.50 11.32 -0.43
C ILE A 388 17.39 11.06 -1.94
N SER A 389 17.93 9.97 -2.48
CA SER A 389 17.80 9.65 -3.91
C SER A 389 16.49 8.96 -4.29
N GLY A 390 15.57 8.70 -3.34
CA GLY A 390 14.30 8.01 -3.59
C GLY A 390 14.44 6.49 -3.77
N GLU A 391 15.56 5.91 -3.35
CA GLU A 391 15.88 4.48 -3.51
C GLU A 391 15.53 3.63 -2.28
N HIS A 392 15.11 4.24 -1.17
CA HIS A 392 14.81 3.53 0.07
C HIS A 392 13.49 4.00 0.68
N ASN A 393 12.50 3.10 0.73
CA ASN A 393 11.15 3.41 1.18
C ASN A 393 10.89 2.90 2.60
N GLY A 394 10.04 3.64 3.33
CA GLY A 394 9.54 3.25 4.66
C GLY A 394 8.72 1.96 4.67
N ASN A 395 8.90 1.15 5.70
CA ASN A 395 8.10 -0.08 5.92
C ASN A 395 6.91 0.14 6.87
N VAL A 396 6.85 1.27 7.58
CA VAL A 396 5.68 1.66 8.39
C VAL A 396 4.80 2.64 7.61
N ILE A 397 5.41 3.67 7.00
CA ILE A 397 4.77 4.61 6.08
C ILE A 397 5.62 4.72 4.82
N ASN A 398 4.98 4.54 3.67
CA ASN A 398 5.61 4.64 2.37
C ASN A 398 4.90 5.71 1.52
N TRP A 399 5.61 6.78 1.14
CA TRP A 399 5.07 7.82 0.26
C TRP A 399 4.56 7.29 -1.09
N LEU A 400 5.14 6.20 -1.60
CA LEU A 400 4.73 5.56 -2.85
C LEU A 400 3.51 4.64 -2.70
N SER A 401 3.07 4.38 -1.47
CA SER A 401 1.89 3.57 -1.16
C SER A 401 1.25 4.10 0.13
N LEU A 402 0.62 5.28 0.02
CA LEU A 402 0.17 6.04 1.18
C LEU A 402 -1.36 5.95 1.34
N TYR A 403 -1.80 5.43 2.49
CA TYR A 403 -3.15 5.63 2.99
C TYR A 403 -3.22 6.96 3.75
N TYR A 404 -3.97 7.92 3.24
CA TYR A 404 -4.14 9.22 3.88
C TYR A 404 -5.57 9.72 3.82
N GLU A 405 -5.90 10.61 4.76
CA GLU A 405 -7.17 11.33 4.81
C GLU A 405 -6.86 12.82 4.94
N ILE A 406 -7.33 13.62 3.98
CA ILE A 406 -7.22 15.09 4.03
C ILE A 406 -8.37 15.65 4.88
N LYS A 407 -8.04 16.59 5.76
CA LYS A 407 -8.97 17.45 6.48
C LYS A 407 -8.73 18.90 6.12
N GLY A 408 -9.82 19.65 5.92
CA GLY A 408 -9.74 21.05 5.54
C GLY A 408 -9.36 21.24 4.07
N GLU A 409 -8.58 22.28 3.78
CA GLU A 409 -8.28 22.73 2.40
C GLU A 409 -6.91 22.29 1.88
N VAL A 410 -6.32 21.22 2.44
CA VAL A 410 -5.05 20.66 1.95
C VAL A 410 -5.23 20.13 0.53
N LEU A 411 -4.29 20.44 -0.36
CA LEU A 411 -4.32 20.02 -1.76
C LEU A 411 -3.24 18.99 -2.05
N VAL A 412 -3.50 18.09 -3.01
CA VAL A 412 -2.47 17.27 -3.62
C VAL A 412 -2.11 17.87 -4.98
N GLN A 413 -0.86 18.25 -5.17
CA GLN A 413 -0.37 18.88 -6.40
C GLN A 413 0.88 18.18 -6.93
N PRO A 414 1.22 18.32 -8.22
CA PRO A 414 2.52 17.93 -8.72
C PRO A 414 3.63 18.66 -7.95
N LYS A 415 4.69 17.94 -7.61
CA LYS A 415 5.91 18.52 -7.06
C LYS A 415 6.67 19.23 -8.18
N PHE A 416 6.83 20.53 -8.05
CA PHE A 416 7.71 21.30 -8.91
C PHE A 416 9.02 21.55 -8.18
N GLN A 417 10.13 21.16 -8.83
CA GLN A 417 11.51 21.13 -8.31
C GLN A 417 11.79 20.01 -7.30
#